data_AF-A0A1X7A6M7-F1
#
_entry.id   AF-A0A1X7A6M7-F1
#
_cell.length_a   1.000
_cell.length_b   1.000
_cell.length_c   1.000
_cell.angle_alpha   90.00
_cell.angle_beta   90.00
_cell.angle_gamma   90.00
#
_symmetry.space_group_name_H-M   'P 1'
#
loop_
_entity.id
_entity.type
_entity.pdbx_description
1 polymer ?
#
loop_
_entity_poly.entity_id
_entity_poly.type
_entity_poly.pdbx_seq_one_letter_code
_entity_poly.pdbx_strand_id
1 'polypeptide(L)'
;MNLSTHRPRLSVVLTFWNALCLGIAVLMVLHFTQQHAHEVSRQAQEDNALRAARAVSLTFSKALDREWESIRAVSEKIETSDYESMRSFVDAVPDASVSVAWAGVANPSGLIVAGSNAVREGEDVSERRWFREGLRGESAGSVFQPSGHEGDGFINLSRPVLDADGAPVGVAVYRIDMAWVDGFVQETAVALDADALVVSRDGSVLASAAKQFDFMPSEAELMALGLGQDRGINADREDGPSFASATISRITSTAVPDMGWSLIVRVPLQGQSATSEHPWNWDVLGFVTAAACILAMLGKVNSVISRPIERLAGCSSALARGELDYPVERAGSFEAEELSQSLAVIQTSLQRHGHFRRSGTMISEGSDARFRLIAAE
;
A
#
# COMPACT_ATOMS: atom_id res chain seq x y z
N MET A 1 32.09 -50.78 31.79
CA MET A 1 30.95 -50.10 31.15
C MET A 1 30.61 -48.88 32.01
N ASN A 2 31.27 -47.74 31.76
CA ASN A 2 31.10 -46.52 32.55
C ASN A 2 30.32 -45.52 31.70
N LEU A 3 29.00 -45.43 31.95
CA LEU A 3 28.17 -44.38 31.37
C LEU A 3 28.44 -43.09 32.14
N SER A 4 29.53 -42.40 31.80
CA SER A 4 29.74 -41.02 32.22
C SER A 4 28.69 -40.15 31.53
N THR A 5 27.54 -39.98 32.16
CA THR A 5 26.52 -39.03 31.73
C THR A 5 27.09 -37.63 31.90
N HIS A 6 27.70 -37.10 30.83
CA HIS A 6 28.09 -35.70 30.73
C HIS A 6 26.81 -34.85 30.78
N ARG A 7 26.40 -34.43 31.98
CA ARG A 7 25.31 -33.48 32.14
C ARG A 7 25.77 -32.15 31.52
N PRO A 8 24.99 -31.55 30.60
CA PRO A 8 25.38 -30.31 29.96
C PRO A 8 25.55 -29.21 31.01
N ARG A 9 26.58 -28.38 30.85
CA ARG A 9 26.83 -27.24 31.73
C ARG A 9 25.62 -26.31 31.69
N LEU A 10 25.15 -25.86 32.85
CA LEU A 10 23.99 -24.97 32.99
C LEU A 10 24.11 -23.72 32.10
N SER A 11 25.33 -23.21 31.95
CA SER A 11 25.69 -22.09 31.07
C SER A 11 25.35 -22.35 29.60
N VAL A 12 25.51 -23.58 29.10
CA VAL A 12 25.17 -23.98 27.72
C VAL A 12 23.67 -24.08 27.52
N VAL A 13 22.94 -24.59 28.51
CA VAL A 13 21.47 -24.72 28.42
C VAL A 13 20.80 -23.35 28.45
N LEU A 14 21.26 -22.45 29.33
CA LEU A 14 20.74 -21.08 29.42
C LEU A 14 21.06 -20.23 28.19
N THR A 15 22.27 -20.36 27.62
CA THR A 15 22.61 -19.65 26.37
C THR A 15 21.80 -20.17 25.19
N PHE A 16 21.56 -21.48 25.11
CA PHE A 16 20.71 -22.08 24.09
C PHE A 16 19.25 -21.58 24.16
N TRP A 17 18.65 -21.53 25.35
CA TRP A 17 17.29 -21.02 25.53
C TRP A 17 17.15 -19.53 25.27
N ASN A 18 18.12 -18.71 25.68
CA ASN A 18 18.12 -17.29 25.33
C ASN A 18 18.25 -17.05 23.83
N ALA A 19 19.09 -17.83 23.13
CA ALA A 19 19.22 -17.74 21.68
C ALA A 19 17.95 -18.18 20.96
N LEU A 20 17.27 -19.23 21.42
CA LEU A 20 16.03 -19.69 20.82
C LEU A 20 14.90 -18.65 20.99
N CYS A 21 14.68 -18.14 22.20
CA CYS A 21 13.63 -17.16 22.45
C CYS A 21 13.80 -15.90 21.59
N LEU A 22 15.05 -15.45 21.41
CA LEU A 22 15.32 -14.30 20.57
C LEU A 22 15.16 -14.62 19.07
N GLY A 23 15.59 -15.80 18.61
CA GLY A 23 15.38 -16.24 17.23
C GLY A 23 13.89 -16.25 16.88
N ILE A 24 13.04 -16.73 17.79
CA ILE A 24 11.58 -16.71 17.63
C ILE A 24 11.06 -15.27 17.59
N ALA A 25 11.53 -14.38 18.48
CA ALA A 25 11.12 -12.97 18.48
C ALA A 25 11.51 -12.25 17.17
N VAL A 26 12.72 -12.52 16.64
CA VAL A 26 13.18 -11.96 15.36
C VAL A 26 12.33 -12.47 14.20
N LEU A 27 12.02 -13.76 14.16
CA LEU A 27 11.15 -14.34 13.13
C LEU A 27 9.73 -13.78 13.22
N MET A 28 9.20 -13.59 14.44
CA MET A 28 7.87 -13.02 14.65
C MET A 28 7.80 -11.56 14.17
N VAL A 29 8.83 -10.77 14.45
CA VAL A 29 8.93 -9.37 13.98
C VAL A 29 9.10 -9.32 12.47
N LEU A 30 9.95 -10.16 11.87
CA LEU A 30 10.10 -10.26 10.41
C LEU A 30 8.78 -10.65 9.73
N HIS A 31 8.05 -11.60 10.31
CA HIS A 31 6.75 -12.00 9.79
C HIS A 31 5.73 -10.86 9.91
N PHE A 32 5.73 -10.15 11.04
CA PHE A 32 4.84 -9.02 11.30
C PHE A 32 5.13 -7.82 10.38
N THR A 33 6.40 -7.50 10.14
CA THR A 33 6.79 -6.42 9.22
C THR A 33 6.48 -6.75 7.78
N GLN A 34 6.67 -8.00 7.34
CA GLN A 34 6.22 -8.44 6.01
C GLN A 34 4.70 -8.34 5.87
N GLN A 35 3.93 -8.79 6.87
CA GLN A 35 2.47 -8.68 6.83
C GLN A 35 1.98 -7.22 6.80
N HIS A 36 2.59 -6.32 7.58
CA HIS A 36 2.23 -4.89 7.59
C HIS A 36 2.62 -4.19 6.30
N ALA A 37 3.75 -4.57 5.68
CA ALA A 37 4.15 -4.01 4.40
C ALA A 37 3.12 -4.29 3.30
N HIS A 38 2.51 -5.48 3.28
CA HIS A 38 1.49 -5.82 2.29
C HIS A 38 0.22 -4.97 2.43
N GLU A 39 -0.34 -4.83 3.63
CA GLU A 39 -1.59 -4.07 3.82
C GLU A 39 -1.39 -2.55 3.59
N VAL A 40 -0.27 -1.99 4.06
CA VAL A 40 0.05 -0.57 3.84
C VAL A 40 0.30 -0.30 2.35
N SER A 41 0.98 -1.21 1.65
CA SER A 41 1.18 -1.07 0.20
C SER A 41 -0.14 -1.11 -0.58
N ARG A 42 -1.08 -1.97 -0.14
CA ARG A 42 -2.37 -2.16 -0.80
C ARG A 42 -3.27 -0.93 -0.67
N GLN A 43 -3.33 -0.32 0.51
CA GLN A 43 -4.07 0.92 0.73
C GLN A 43 -3.43 2.10 -0.02
N ALA A 44 -2.10 2.20 -0.01
CA ALA A 44 -1.39 3.23 -0.78
C ALA A 44 -1.64 3.11 -2.29
N GLN A 45 -1.79 1.90 -2.82
CA GLN A 45 -2.10 1.65 -4.22
C GLN A 45 -3.54 2.03 -4.59
N GLU A 46 -4.54 1.70 -3.75
CA GLU A 46 -5.92 2.16 -3.94
C GLU A 46 -6.01 3.69 -3.95
N ASP A 47 -5.32 4.34 -3.01
CA ASP A 47 -5.25 5.80 -2.93
C ASP A 47 -4.59 6.41 -4.17
N ASN A 48 -3.52 5.80 -4.69
CA ASN A 48 -2.86 6.26 -5.91
C ASN A 48 -3.75 6.10 -7.13
N ALA A 49 -4.42 4.95 -7.30
CA ALA A 49 -5.38 4.74 -8.39
C ALA A 49 -6.54 5.74 -8.32
N LEU A 50 -7.07 6.00 -7.11
CA LEU A 50 -8.12 7.01 -6.91
C LEU A 50 -7.66 8.42 -7.24
N ARG A 51 -6.42 8.79 -6.87
CA ARG A 51 -5.84 10.10 -7.23
C ARG A 51 -5.65 10.24 -8.73
N ALA A 52 -5.15 9.19 -9.39
CA ALA A 52 -5.03 9.16 -10.84
C ALA A 52 -6.41 9.31 -11.50
N ALA A 53 -7.40 8.51 -11.09
CA ALA A 53 -8.77 8.57 -11.61
C ALA A 53 -9.41 9.96 -11.43
N ARG A 54 -9.23 10.60 -10.26
CA ARG A 54 -9.69 11.97 -10.02
C ARG A 54 -8.96 13.00 -10.90
N ALA A 55 -7.66 12.83 -11.13
CA ALA A 55 -6.89 13.71 -12.00
C ALA A 55 -7.35 13.60 -13.46
N VAL A 56 -7.58 12.38 -13.96
CA VAL A 56 -8.14 12.15 -15.31
C VAL A 56 -9.53 12.76 -15.42
N SER A 57 -10.42 12.44 -14.47
CA SER A 57 -11.78 12.97 -14.44
C SER A 57 -11.79 14.50 -14.43
N LEU A 58 -10.98 15.15 -13.59
CA LEU A 58 -10.89 16.62 -13.52
C LEU A 58 -10.38 17.23 -14.84
N THR A 59 -9.38 16.61 -15.46
CA THR A 59 -8.81 17.13 -16.72
C THR A 59 -9.83 17.00 -17.84
N PHE A 60 -10.54 15.86 -17.90
CA PHE A 60 -11.60 15.63 -18.86
C PHE A 60 -12.80 16.57 -18.66
N SER A 61 -13.27 16.73 -17.41
CA SER A 61 -14.32 17.69 -17.06
C SER A 61 -13.98 19.11 -17.48
N LYS A 62 -12.72 19.55 -17.30
CA LYS A 62 -12.26 20.87 -17.76
C LYS A 62 -12.26 21.01 -19.27
N ALA A 63 -11.89 19.96 -19.99
CA ALA A 63 -11.94 19.96 -21.45
C ALA A 63 -13.39 20.11 -21.94
N LEU A 64 -14.33 19.37 -21.34
CA LEU A 64 -15.77 19.51 -21.64
C LEU A 64 -16.34 20.87 -21.22
N ASP A 65 -15.94 21.41 -20.07
CA ASP A 65 -16.34 22.74 -19.62
C ASP A 65 -15.96 23.82 -20.64
N ARG A 66 -14.79 23.69 -21.28
CA ARG A 66 -14.33 24.61 -22.32
C ARG A 66 -15.27 24.59 -23.53
N GLU A 67 -15.65 23.41 -24.01
CA GLU A 67 -16.57 23.28 -25.15
C GLU A 67 -17.97 23.76 -24.78
N TRP A 68 -18.38 23.53 -23.53
CA TRP A 68 -19.66 24.00 -23.03
C TRP A 68 -19.74 25.52 -22.90
N GLU A 69 -18.68 26.15 -22.41
CA GLU A 69 -18.61 27.60 -22.34
C GLU A 69 -18.59 28.22 -23.74
N SER A 70 -17.97 27.54 -24.71
CA SER A 70 -18.07 27.92 -26.12
C SER A 70 -19.53 27.93 -26.60
N ILE A 71 -20.28 26.83 -26.49
CA ILE A 71 -21.68 26.82 -26.95
C ILE A 71 -22.58 27.78 -26.16
N ARG A 72 -22.29 28.01 -24.88
CA ARG A 72 -23.01 29.00 -24.05
C ARG A 72 -22.83 30.41 -24.59
N ALA A 73 -21.58 30.87 -24.72
CA ALA A 73 -21.24 32.21 -25.21
C ALA A 73 -21.86 32.53 -26.57
N VAL A 74 -22.17 31.47 -27.30
CA VAL A 74 -22.67 31.49 -28.67
C VAL A 74 -24.17 31.55 -28.70
N SER A 75 -24.82 30.67 -27.95
CA SER A 75 -26.27 30.70 -27.80
C SER A 75 -26.78 32.03 -27.24
N GLU A 76 -25.93 32.76 -26.51
CA GLU A 76 -26.23 34.09 -25.96
C GLU A 76 -25.98 35.25 -26.94
N LYS A 77 -25.11 35.06 -27.94
CA LYS A 77 -24.72 36.10 -28.91
C LYS A 77 -25.31 35.92 -30.30
N ILE A 78 -25.81 34.73 -30.62
CA ILE A 78 -26.43 34.47 -31.91
C ILE A 78 -27.76 35.19 -32.00
N GLU A 79 -27.85 36.10 -32.97
CA GLU A 79 -29.13 36.63 -33.43
C GLU A 79 -29.69 35.68 -34.50
N THR A 80 -30.75 34.95 -34.18
CA THR A 80 -31.36 33.97 -35.11
C THR A 80 -31.96 34.61 -36.37
N SER A 81 -32.15 35.94 -36.37
CA SER A 81 -32.55 36.73 -37.53
C SER A 81 -31.41 37.03 -38.51
N ASP A 82 -30.15 36.88 -38.09
CA ASP A 82 -28.97 37.16 -38.93
C ASP A 82 -28.28 35.84 -39.32
N TYR A 83 -28.59 35.38 -40.53
CA TYR A 83 -27.98 34.17 -41.09
C TYR A 83 -26.46 34.29 -41.27
N GLU A 84 -25.94 35.49 -41.60
CA GLU A 84 -24.50 35.67 -41.83
C GLU A 84 -23.72 35.55 -40.51
N SER A 85 -24.27 36.13 -39.43
CA SER A 85 -23.75 35.97 -38.07
C SER A 85 -23.78 34.51 -37.61
N MET A 86 -24.92 33.81 -37.79
CA MET A 86 -25.04 32.38 -37.47
C MET A 86 -24.02 31.54 -38.23
N ARG A 87 -23.86 31.79 -39.54
CA ARG A 87 -22.96 31.02 -40.40
C ARG A 87 -21.49 31.23 -40.05
N SER A 88 -21.07 32.49 -39.95
CA SER A 88 -19.70 32.86 -39.53
C SER A 88 -19.33 32.16 -38.22
N PHE A 89 -20.31 32.09 -37.30
CA PHE A 89 -20.13 31.43 -36.03
C PHE A 89 -19.97 29.91 -36.17
N VAL A 90 -20.95 29.21 -36.77
CA VAL A 90 -20.92 27.73 -36.84
C VAL A 90 -19.74 27.23 -37.66
N ASP A 91 -19.25 28.00 -38.63
CA ASP A 91 -18.05 27.68 -39.40
C ASP A 91 -16.77 27.82 -38.55
N ALA A 92 -16.73 28.79 -37.63
CA ALA A 92 -15.55 29.01 -36.77
C ALA A 92 -15.37 27.95 -35.67
N VAL A 93 -16.41 27.20 -35.29
CA VAL A 93 -16.34 26.25 -34.16
C VAL A 93 -15.41 25.07 -34.44
N PRO A 94 -15.59 24.29 -35.53
CA PRO A 94 -14.70 23.16 -35.81
C PRO A 94 -13.25 23.61 -36.04
N ASP A 95 -13.04 24.82 -36.55
CA ASP A 95 -11.71 25.40 -36.74
C ASP A 95 -11.04 25.79 -35.41
N ALA A 96 -11.82 26.26 -34.44
CA ALA A 96 -11.34 26.67 -33.12
C ALA A 96 -11.22 25.50 -32.12
N SER A 97 -11.85 24.36 -32.40
CA SER A 97 -11.91 23.23 -31.48
C SER A 97 -11.88 21.89 -32.20
N VAL A 98 -10.77 21.16 -32.04
CA VAL A 98 -10.56 19.83 -32.61
C VAL A 98 -11.53 18.78 -32.04
N SER A 99 -12.19 19.07 -30.91
CA SER A 99 -13.18 18.18 -30.31
C SER A 99 -14.54 18.25 -30.99
N VAL A 100 -14.85 19.34 -31.70
CA VAL A 100 -16.14 19.58 -32.33
C VAL A 100 -16.07 19.23 -33.81
N ALA A 101 -16.68 18.11 -34.20
CA ALA A 101 -16.76 17.68 -35.60
C ALA A 101 -17.73 18.53 -36.44
N TRP A 102 -18.77 19.08 -35.82
CA TRP A 102 -19.78 19.89 -36.49
C TRP A 102 -20.55 20.76 -35.50
N ALA A 103 -20.88 21.99 -35.87
CA ALA A 103 -21.78 22.87 -35.14
C ALA A 103 -22.97 23.26 -36.01
N GLY A 104 -24.09 23.59 -35.38
CA GLY A 104 -25.26 24.07 -36.11
C GLY A 104 -26.31 24.73 -35.24
N VAL A 105 -27.24 25.41 -35.91
CA VAL A 105 -28.41 26.05 -35.32
C VAL A 105 -29.66 25.52 -36.02
N ALA A 106 -30.61 25.05 -35.23
CA ALA A 106 -31.94 24.67 -35.71
C ALA A 106 -32.99 25.69 -35.25
N ASN A 107 -33.97 25.97 -36.10
CA ASN A 107 -35.09 26.82 -35.75
C ASN A 107 -36.11 26.07 -34.85
N PRO A 108 -37.16 26.74 -34.33
CA PRO A 108 -38.13 26.11 -33.44
C PRO A 108 -38.94 24.98 -34.08
N SER A 109 -39.03 24.93 -35.42
CA SER A 109 -39.68 23.82 -36.14
C SER A 109 -38.77 22.60 -36.32
N GLY A 110 -37.50 22.69 -35.91
CA GLY A 110 -36.53 21.60 -36.05
C GLY A 110 -35.82 21.56 -37.39
N LEU A 111 -35.87 22.62 -38.20
CA LEU A 111 -35.08 22.72 -39.43
C LEU A 111 -33.70 23.31 -39.10
N ILE A 112 -32.62 22.68 -39.56
CA ILE A 112 -31.27 23.27 -39.47
C ILE A 112 -31.21 24.49 -40.39
N VAL A 113 -31.02 25.68 -39.79
CA VAL A 113 -30.94 26.95 -40.51
C VAL A 113 -29.51 27.36 -40.82
N ALA A 114 -28.54 26.93 -40.01
CA ALA A 114 -27.12 27.13 -40.26
C ALA A 114 -26.35 25.91 -39.75
N GLY A 115 -25.40 25.42 -40.54
CA GLY A 115 -24.51 24.32 -40.14
C GLY A 115 -23.10 24.58 -40.63
N SER A 116 -22.09 24.12 -39.89
CA SER A 116 -20.69 24.28 -40.29
C SER A 116 -20.47 23.79 -41.72
N ASN A 117 -19.78 24.58 -42.54
CA ASN A 117 -19.53 24.36 -43.96
C ASN A 117 -20.82 24.19 -44.80
N ALA A 118 -21.93 24.78 -44.36
CA ALA A 118 -23.28 24.59 -44.91
C ALA A 118 -23.77 23.13 -44.93
N VAL A 119 -23.18 22.28 -44.09
CA VAL A 119 -23.53 20.85 -44.01
C VAL A 119 -24.81 20.70 -43.20
N ARG A 120 -25.75 19.91 -43.74
CA ARG A 120 -27.07 19.57 -43.14
C ARG A 120 -28.07 20.73 -43.03
N GLU A 121 -27.80 21.87 -43.66
CA GLU A 121 -28.80 22.95 -43.78
C GLU A 121 -30.07 22.42 -44.48
N GLY A 122 -31.24 22.72 -43.90
CA GLY A 122 -32.52 22.20 -44.37
C GLY A 122 -32.87 20.77 -43.91
N GLU A 123 -32.03 20.10 -43.13
CA GLU A 123 -32.39 18.81 -42.52
C GLU A 123 -33.40 19.02 -41.38
N ASP A 124 -34.44 18.18 -41.34
CA ASP A 124 -35.40 18.12 -40.24
C ASP A 124 -34.86 17.23 -39.11
N VAL A 125 -34.69 17.84 -37.93
CA VAL A 125 -34.21 17.23 -36.70
C VAL A 125 -35.24 17.28 -35.57
N SER A 126 -36.49 17.63 -35.86
CA SER A 126 -37.58 17.79 -34.88
C SER A 126 -37.81 16.55 -33.99
N GLU A 127 -37.63 15.35 -34.55
CA GLU A 127 -37.78 14.08 -33.83
C GLU A 127 -36.54 13.70 -33.00
N ARG A 128 -35.39 14.35 -33.22
CA ARG A 128 -34.13 14.00 -32.56
C ARG A 128 -34.21 14.36 -31.07
N ARG A 129 -33.72 13.46 -30.21
CA ARG A 129 -33.70 13.64 -28.75
C ARG A 129 -32.99 14.93 -28.35
N TRP A 130 -31.78 15.16 -28.88
CA TRP A 130 -30.98 16.35 -28.56
C TRP A 130 -31.70 17.66 -28.93
N PHE A 131 -32.50 17.68 -30.01
CA PHE A 131 -33.27 18.88 -30.37
C PHE A 131 -34.41 19.13 -29.38
N ARG A 132 -35.22 18.09 -29.11
CA ARG A 132 -36.36 18.20 -28.19
C ARG A 132 -35.94 18.54 -26.76
N GLU A 133 -34.80 18.02 -26.31
CA GLU A 133 -34.25 18.36 -25.00
C GLU A 133 -33.58 19.73 -25.00
N GLY A 134 -32.77 20.02 -26.02
CA GLY A 134 -32.13 21.32 -26.25
C GLY A 134 -33.11 22.49 -26.31
N LEU A 135 -34.33 22.28 -26.82
CA LEU A 135 -35.37 23.30 -26.85
C LEU A 135 -35.95 23.60 -25.46
N ARG A 136 -35.93 22.63 -24.54
CA ARG A 136 -36.43 22.77 -23.16
C ARG A 136 -35.36 23.30 -22.21
N GLY A 137 -34.09 23.17 -22.56
CA GLY A 137 -32.97 23.55 -21.72
C GLY A 137 -31.66 22.93 -22.19
N GLU A 138 -30.65 23.07 -21.35
CA GLU A 138 -29.32 22.49 -21.59
C GLU A 138 -29.40 20.95 -21.60
N SER A 139 -28.86 20.31 -22.65
CA SER A 139 -28.83 18.83 -22.74
C SER A 139 -27.54 18.33 -23.37
N ALA A 140 -27.05 17.20 -22.84
CA ALA A 140 -26.04 16.37 -23.46
C ALA A 140 -26.68 15.03 -23.86
N GLY A 141 -26.61 14.71 -25.16
CA GLY A 141 -27.19 13.50 -25.73
C GLY A 141 -26.46 12.22 -25.30
N SER A 142 -27.05 11.08 -25.62
CA SER A 142 -26.33 9.80 -25.55
C SER A 142 -25.37 9.67 -26.74
N VAL A 143 -24.31 8.88 -26.59
CA VAL A 143 -23.42 8.56 -27.70
C VAL A 143 -24.22 7.85 -28.80
N PHE A 144 -24.12 8.37 -30.02
CA PHE A 144 -24.64 7.72 -31.21
C PHE A 144 -23.47 7.14 -31.98
N GLN A 145 -23.53 5.84 -32.28
CA GLN A 145 -22.55 5.17 -33.11
C GLN A 145 -23.26 4.54 -34.32
N PRO A 146 -22.91 4.93 -35.56
CA PRO A 146 -23.43 4.29 -36.76
C PRO A 146 -23.06 2.80 -36.77
N SER A 147 -24.01 1.94 -37.13
CA SER A 147 -23.76 0.50 -37.23
C SER A 147 -22.67 0.21 -38.26
N GLY A 148 -21.66 -0.59 -37.90
CA GLY A 148 -20.60 -1.05 -38.80
C GLY A 148 -19.41 -0.11 -38.97
N HIS A 149 -19.32 0.99 -38.20
CA HIS A 149 -18.17 1.88 -38.18
C HIS A 149 -17.68 2.05 -36.73
N GLU A 150 -16.67 1.26 -36.35
CA GLU A 150 -15.98 1.35 -35.07
C GLU A 150 -15.16 2.66 -35.06
N GLY A 151 -15.40 3.56 -34.11
CA GLY A 151 -14.73 4.87 -34.01
C GLY A 151 -15.54 6.08 -34.51
N ASP A 152 -16.56 5.92 -35.35
CA ASP A 152 -17.35 7.04 -35.92
C ASP A 152 -18.49 7.53 -34.99
N GLY A 153 -18.29 7.39 -33.68
CA GLY A 153 -19.27 7.80 -32.68
C GLY A 153 -19.32 9.31 -32.49
N PHE A 154 -20.46 9.85 -32.08
CA PHE A 154 -20.54 11.24 -31.65
C PHE A 154 -21.56 11.46 -30.55
N ILE A 155 -21.37 12.54 -29.79
CA ILE A 155 -22.33 13.07 -28.83
C ILE A 155 -22.78 14.47 -29.25
N ASN A 156 -24.05 14.79 -29.03
CA ASN A 156 -24.56 16.14 -29.29
C ASN A 156 -24.73 16.88 -27.96
N LEU A 157 -24.07 18.02 -27.82
CA LEU A 157 -24.33 19.02 -26.81
C LEU A 157 -25.31 20.04 -27.38
N SER A 158 -26.37 20.35 -26.66
CA SER A 158 -27.47 21.18 -27.16
C SER A 158 -27.94 22.18 -26.12
N ARG A 159 -28.27 23.39 -26.58
CA ARG A 159 -28.71 24.49 -25.74
C ARG A 159 -29.74 25.34 -26.48
N PRO A 160 -30.78 25.86 -25.80
CA PRO A 160 -31.74 26.74 -26.46
C PRO A 160 -31.08 28.08 -26.78
N VAL A 161 -31.41 28.63 -27.93
CA VAL A 161 -31.14 30.04 -28.26
C VAL A 161 -32.35 30.82 -27.82
N LEU A 162 -32.16 31.81 -26.94
CA LEU A 162 -33.24 32.58 -26.34
C LEU A 162 -33.34 33.96 -26.98
N ASP A 163 -34.55 34.49 -27.13
CA ASP A 163 -34.75 35.90 -27.47
C ASP A 163 -34.61 36.82 -26.25
N ALA A 164 -34.79 38.12 -26.48
CA ALA A 164 -34.73 39.14 -25.42
C ALA A 164 -35.80 38.97 -24.33
N ASP A 165 -36.91 38.28 -24.64
CA ASP A 165 -37.99 37.99 -23.70
C ASP A 165 -37.77 36.64 -22.97
N GLY A 166 -36.68 35.93 -23.28
CA GLY A 166 -36.31 34.64 -22.71
C GLY A 166 -37.04 33.44 -23.33
N ALA A 167 -37.72 33.62 -24.47
CA ALA A 167 -38.39 32.52 -25.17
C ALA A 167 -37.41 31.80 -26.12
N PRO A 168 -37.49 30.45 -26.23
CA PRO A 168 -36.63 29.68 -27.11
C PRO A 168 -36.98 29.92 -28.59
N VAL A 169 -36.06 30.54 -29.32
CA VAL A 169 -36.16 30.85 -30.76
C VAL A 169 -35.32 29.93 -31.64
N GLY A 170 -34.67 28.92 -31.04
CA GLY A 170 -33.91 27.90 -31.75
C GLY A 170 -33.12 27.01 -30.79
N VAL A 171 -32.30 26.13 -31.36
CA VAL A 171 -31.39 25.26 -30.62
C VAL A 171 -30.02 25.30 -31.27
N ALA A 172 -29.01 25.70 -30.50
CA ALA A 172 -27.60 25.54 -30.87
C ALA A 172 -27.15 24.13 -30.51
N VAL A 173 -26.37 23.50 -31.38
CA VAL A 173 -25.86 22.14 -31.20
C VAL A 173 -24.41 22.03 -31.61
N TYR A 174 -23.59 21.42 -30.74
CA TYR A 174 -22.25 20.96 -31.07
C TYR A 174 -22.25 19.43 -31.10
N ARG A 175 -21.67 18.88 -32.15
CA ARG A 175 -21.39 17.45 -32.28
C ARG A 175 -19.93 17.21 -31.92
N ILE A 176 -19.70 16.59 -30.78
CA ILE A 176 -18.37 16.18 -30.33
C ILE A 176 -18.04 14.80 -30.90
N ASP A 177 -16.84 14.68 -31.45
CA ASP A 177 -16.31 13.43 -31.99
C ASP A 177 -15.85 12.49 -30.86
N MET A 178 -16.28 11.22 -30.90
CA MET A 178 -15.78 10.22 -29.96
C MET A 178 -14.32 9.85 -30.24
N ALA A 179 -13.82 10.03 -31.46
CA ALA A 179 -12.39 9.84 -31.75
C ALA A 179 -11.51 10.82 -30.96
N TRP A 180 -11.99 12.04 -30.73
CA TRP A 180 -11.30 13.01 -29.87
C TRP A 180 -11.32 12.56 -28.40
N VAL A 181 -12.45 12.04 -27.92
CA VAL A 181 -12.55 11.51 -26.54
C VAL A 181 -11.59 10.34 -26.36
N ASP A 182 -11.53 9.42 -27.33
CA ASP A 182 -10.62 8.27 -27.30
C ASP A 182 -9.15 8.71 -27.29
N GLY A 183 -8.78 9.64 -28.17
CA GLY A 183 -7.43 10.23 -28.18
C GLY A 183 -7.07 10.93 -26.87
N PHE A 184 -7.99 11.67 -26.26
CA PHE A 184 -7.78 12.32 -24.97
C PHE A 184 -7.56 11.32 -23.84
N VAL A 185 -8.37 10.26 -23.78
CA VAL A 185 -8.24 9.18 -22.79
C VAL A 185 -6.91 8.46 -22.99
N GLN A 186 -6.51 8.20 -24.23
CA GLN A 186 -5.25 7.55 -24.57
C GLN A 186 -4.03 8.39 -24.17
N GLU A 187 -4.01 9.69 -24.48
CA GLU A 187 -2.92 10.58 -24.09
C GLU A 187 -2.79 10.68 -22.57
N THR A 188 -3.92 10.82 -21.87
CA THR A 188 -3.94 10.94 -20.41
C THR A 188 -3.50 9.63 -19.73
N ALA A 189 -3.96 8.49 -20.23
CA ALA A 189 -3.57 7.17 -19.76
C ALA A 189 -2.06 6.92 -19.91
N VAL A 190 -1.50 7.25 -21.08
CA VAL A 190 -0.05 7.15 -21.34
C VAL A 190 0.74 8.07 -20.40
N ALA A 191 0.29 9.30 -20.18
CA ALA A 191 0.96 10.24 -19.28
C ALA A 191 0.99 9.78 -17.82
N LEU A 192 0.01 8.98 -17.40
CA LEU A 192 -0.12 8.43 -16.04
C LEU A 192 0.42 7.00 -15.90
N ASP A 193 0.95 6.41 -16.97
CA ASP A 193 1.32 4.98 -17.04
C ASP A 193 0.20 4.07 -16.49
N ALA A 194 -1.03 4.37 -16.88
CA ALA A 194 -2.25 3.71 -16.44
C ALA A 194 -3.08 3.29 -17.66
N ASP A 195 -4.01 2.36 -17.45
CA ASP A 195 -5.09 2.10 -18.40
C ASP A 195 -6.34 2.88 -17.95
N ALA A 196 -7.11 3.39 -18.90
CA ALA A 196 -8.31 4.17 -18.61
C ALA A 196 -9.48 3.77 -19.51
N LEU A 197 -10.68 3.71 -18.96
CA LEU A 197 -11.91 3.36 -19.68
C LEU A 197 -13.02 4.34 -19.32
N VAL A 198 -13.66 4.91 -20.34
CA VAL A 198 -14.88 5.71 -20.18
C VAL A 198 -16.07 4.81 -20.49
N VAL A 199 -17.00 4.74 -19.56
CA VAL A 199 -18.15 3.83 -19.61
C VAL A 199 -19.44 4.64 -19.57
N SER A 200 -20.38 4.29 -20.44
CA SER A 200 -21.73 4.86 -20.47
C SER A 200 -22.58 4.32 -19.31
N ARG A 201 -23.71 4.98 -19.06
CA ARG A 201 -24.70 4.58 -18.03
C ARG A 201 -25.22 3.14 -18.21
N ASP A 202 -25.23 2.63 -19.44
CA ASP A 202 -25.66 1.27 -19.78
C ASP A 202 -24.55 0.22 -19.63
N GLY A 203 -23.34 0.63 -19.21
CA GLY A 203 -22.18 -0.24 -19.07
C GLY A 203 -21.39 -0.46 -20.37
N SER A 204 -21.77 0.19 -21.47
CA SER A 204 -21.01 0.13 -22.72
C SER A 204 -19.71 0.96 -22.62
N VAL A 205 -18.61 0.45 -23.16
CA VAL A 205 -17.33 1.17 -23.23
C VAL A 205 -17.42 2.19 -24.36
N LEU A 206 -17.23 3.46 -24.02
CA LEU A 206 -17.31 4.60 -24.96
C LEU A 206 -15.94 4.97 -25.54
N ALA A 207 -14.91 4.90 -24.70
CA ALA A 207 -13.53 5.19 -25.06
C ALA A 207 -12.61 4.37 -24.16
N SER A 208 -11.44 3.98 -24.66
CA SER A 208 -10.52 3.18 -23.86
C SER A 208 -9.07 3.40 -24.25
N ALA A 209 -8.22 3.36 -23.24
CA ALA A 209 -6.79 3.25 -23.38
C ALA A 209 -6.34 2.01 -22.61
N ALA A 210 -6.45 0.85 -23.25
CA ALA A 210 -6.05 -0.42 -22.67
C ALA A 210 -4.77 -0.90 -23.37
N LYS A 211 -3.63 -0.75 -22.69
CA LYS A 211 -2.32 -1.21 -23.19
C LYS A 211 -1.83 -2.44 -22.45
N GLN A 212 -2.13 -2.53 -21.14
CA GLN A 212 -1.59 -3.57 -20.25
C GLN A 212 -2.67 -4.55 -19.77
N PHE A 213 -3.92 -4.11 -19.70
CA PHE A 213 -5.06 -4.84 -19.14
C PHE A 213 -6.20 -4.96 -20.15
N ASP A 214 -7.22 -5.76 -19.81
CA ASP A 214 -8.35 -6.10 -20.70
C ASP A 214 -9.20 -4.86 -21.06
N PHE A 215 -9.76 -4.83 -22.27
CA PHE A 215 -10.62 -3.74 -22.74
C PHE A 215 -11.97 -3.72 -22.01
N MET A 216 -12.43 -4.87 -21.50
CA MET A 216 -13.71 -4.94 -20.81
C MET A 216 -13.61 -4.60 -19.31
N PRO A 217 -14.56 -3.82 -18.77
CA PRO A 217 -14.69 -3.61 -17.34
C PRO A 217 -15.08 -4.93 -16.65
N SER A 218 -14.47 -5.19 -15.49
CA SER A 218 -14.81 -6.34 -14.65
C SER A 218 -16.17 -6.15 -13.98
N GLU A 219 -16.81 -7.25 -13.57
CA GLU A 219 -18.09 -7.20 -12.86
C GLU A 219 -18.00 -6.39 -11.55
N ALA A 220 -16.87 -6.48 -10.84
CA ALA A 220 -16.63 -5.71 -9.64
C ALA A 220 -16.56 -4.19 -9.91
N GLU A 221 -15.93 -3.78 -11.00
CA GLU A 221 -15.87 -2.37 -11.41
C GLU A 221 -17.25 -1.86 -11.83
N LEU A 222 -18.00 -2.63 -12.63
CA LEU A 222 -19.37 -2.28 -13.03
C LEU A 222 -20.32 -2.18 -11.83
N MET A 223 -20.20 -3.10 -10.87
CA MET A 223 -20.96 -3.06 -9.62
C MET A 223 -20.63 -1.81 -8.80
N ALA A 224 -19.34 -1.44 -8.71
CA ALA A 224 -18.92 -0.23 -8.00
C ALA A 224 -19.48 1.05 -8.63
N LEU A 225 -19.50 1.13 -9.97
CA LEU A 225 -20.16 2.20 -10.70
C LEU A 225 -21.67 2.23 -10.43
N GLY A 226 -22.33 1.08 -10.40
CA GLY A 226 -23.76 0.97 -10.09
C GLY A 226 -24.14 1.42 -8.67
N LEU A 227 -23.22 1.28 -7.71
CA LEU A 227 -23.39 1.75 -6.34
C LEU A 227 -23.20 3.26 -6.18
N GLY A 228 -22.70 3.96 -7.21
CA GLY A 228 -22.50 5.40 -7.20
C GLY A 228 -21.42 5.87 -6.23
N GLN A 229 -20.47 5.00 -5.87
CA GLN A 229 -19.37 5.34 -4.96
C GLN A 229 -18.04 5.38 -5.71
N ASP A 230 -17.28 6.45 -5.51
CA ASP A 230 -15.91 6.53 -5.96
C ASP A 230 -15.05 5.62 -5.09
N ARG A 231 -14.50 4.56 -5.68
CA ARG A 231 -13.82 3.51 -4.91
C ARG A 231 -12.60 2.96 -5.64
N GLY A 232 -11.50 2.82 -4.89
CA GLY A 232 -10.37 2.00 -5.28
C GLY A 232 -10.66 0.53 -4.99
N ILE A 233 -10.43 -0.33 -5.97
CA ILE A 233 -10.61 -1.78 -5.88
C ILE A 233 -9.30 -2.41 -6.35
N ASN A 234 -8.65 -3.15 -5.46
CA ASN A 234 -7.62 -4.08 -5.90
C ASN A 234 -8.29 -5.29 -6.54
N ALA A 235 -8.11 -5.42 -7.86
CA ALA A 235 -8.46 -6.62 -8.56
C ALA A 235 -7.22 -7.52 -8.57
N ASP A 236 -7.06 -8.33 -7.52
CA ASP A 236 -6.13 -9.46 -7.60
C ASP A 236 -6.74 -10.46 -8.59
N ARG A 237 -6.15 -10.54 -9.78
CA ARG A 237 -6.54 -11.53 -10.78
C ARG A 237 -5.70 -12.78 -10.55
N GLU A 238 -6.37 -13.94 -10.45
CA GLU A 238 -5.69 -15.23 -10.25
C GLU A 238 -4.70 -15.59 -11.38
N ASP A 239 -4.89 -15.04 -12.60
CA ASP A 239 -4.11 -15.34 -13.80
C ASP A 239 -3.57 -14.09 -14.55
N GLY A 240 -3.17 -13.03 -13.84
CA GLY A 240 -2.60 -11.84 -14.51
C GLY A 240 -1.81 -10.91 -13.60
N PRO A 241 -1.12 -9.89 -14.16
CA PRO A 241 -0.48 -8.86 -13.35
C PRO A 241 -1.55 -8.15 -12.49
N SER A 242 -1.37 -8.16 -11.18
CA SER A 242 -2.25 -7.44 -10.25
C SER A 242 -2.27 -5.95 -10.60
N PHE A 243 -3.45 -5.32 -10.52
CA PHE A 243 -3.65 -3.90 -10.73
C PHE A 243 -4.57 -3.30 -9.66
N ALA A 244 -4.33 -2.04 -9.33
CA ALA A 244 -5.27 -1.25 -8.56
C ALA A 244 -6.20 -0.52 -9.54
N SER A 245 -7.49 -0.83 -9.47
CA SER A 245 -8.52 -0.12 -10.23
C SER A 245 -9.15 0.96 -9.36
N ALA A 246 -9.55 2.07 -9.96
CA ALA A 246 -10.34 3.10 -9.31
C ALA A 246 -11.49 3.50 -10.22
N THR A 247 -12.69 3.52 -9.65
CA THR A 247 -13.91 3.90 -10.36
C THR A 247 -14.37 5.28 -9.92
N ILE A 248 -14.61 6.17 -10.88
CA ILE A 248 -15.32 7.43 -10.68
C ILE A 248 -16.72 7.24 -11.24
N SER A 249 -17.72 7.26 -10.36
CA SER A 249 -19.09 6.86 -10.70
C SER A 249 -19.78 7.82 -11.66
N ARG A 250 -19.43 9.12 -11.59
CA ARG A 250 -19.94 10.14 -12.49
C ARG A 250 -18.86 11.17 -12.75
N ILE A 251 -18.53 11.37 -14.02
CA ILE A 251 -17.74 12.51 -14.46
C ILE A 251 -18.64 13.73 -14.34
N THR A 252 -18.52 14.47 -13.24
CA THR A 252 -19.25 15.72 -13.03
C THR A 252 -18.42 16.90 -13.51
N SER A 253 -19.07 17.78 -14.25
CA SER A 253 -18.57 19.11 -14.57
C SER A 253 -19.52 20.14 -13.96
N THR A 254 -19.00 21.32 -13.62
CA THR A 254 -19.82 22.40 -13.04
C THR A 254 -20.68 23.10 -14.08
N ALA A 255 -20.34 22.99 -15.36
CA ALA A 255 -20.99 23.73 -16.43
C ALA A 255 -21.83 22.84 -17.37
N VAL A 256 -21.40 21.60 -17.61
CA VAL A 256 -22.00 20.67 -18.58
C VAL A 256 -23.14 19.87 -17.92
N PRO A 257 -24.28 19.66 -18.62
CA PRO A 257 -25.32 18.72 -18.19
C PRO A 257 -24.79 17.30 -17.96
N ASP A 258 -25.46 16.55 -17.08
CA ASP A 258 -25.07 15.18 -16.77
C ASP A 258 -25.16 14.25 -18.00
N MET A 259 -24.00 13.74 -18.42
CA MET A 259 -23.87 12.79 -19.53
C MET A 259 -24.06 11.34 -19.08
N GLY A 260 -24.01 11.07 -17.77
CA GLY A 260 -24.07 9.72 -17.23
C GLY A 260 -22.83 8.89 -17.56
N TRP A 261 -21.68 9.53 -17.79
CA TRP A 261 -20.42 8.85 -18.06
C TRP A 261 -19.66 8.58 -16.77
N SER A 262 -19.06 7.42 -16.74
CA SER A 262 -18.25 6.88 -15.66
C SER A 262 -16.81 6.70 -16.14
N LEU A 263 -15.85 6.76 -15.23
CA LEU A 263 -14.44 6.55 -15.55
C LEU A 263 -13.89 5.41 -14.70
N ILE A 264 -13.15 4.51 -15.32
CA ILE A 264 -12.38 3.47 -14.66
C ILE A 264 -10.92 3.72 -15.00
N VAL A 265 -10.04 3.77 -14.00
CA VAL A 265 -8.59 3.88 -14.20
C VAL A 265 -7.91 2.72 -13.49
N ARG A 266 -7.03 2.03 -14.20
CA ARG A 266 -6.27 0.88 -13.71
C ARG A 266 -4.79 1.22 -13.72
N VAL A 267 -4.17 1.16 -12.55
CA VAL A 267 -2.74 1.44 -12.39
C VAL A 267 -2.03 0.10 -12.13
N PRO A 268 -0.95 -0.22 -12.87
CA PRO A 268 -0.20 -1.44 -12.61
C PRO A 268 0.39 -1.42 -11.20
N LEU A 269 0.31 -2.54 -10.48
CA LEU A 269 0.98 -2.65 -9.19
C LEU A 269 2.49 -2.72 -9.43
N GLN A 270 3.20 -1.61 -9.21
CA GLN A 270 4.65 -1.61 -9.09
C GLN A 270 5.04 -2.40 -7.83
N GLY A 271 5.15 -3.72 -7.97
CA GLY A 271 5.44 -4.61 -6.84
C GLY A 271 5.70 -6.07 -7.17
N GLN A 272 5.35 -6.56 -8.37
CA GLN A 272 5.60 -7.97 -8.71
C GLN A 272 6.52 -8.20 -9.91
N SER A 273 6.70 -7.23 -10.81
CA SER A 273 7.48 -7.41 -12.05
C SER A 273 8.67 -6.47 -12.22
N ALA A 274 8.81 -5.43 -11.39
CA ALA A 274 10.08 -4.76 -11.25
C ALA A 274 10.92 -5.57 -10.26
N THR A 275 12.04 -6.10 -10.72
CA THR A 275 13.23 -6.38 -9.91
C THR A 275 13.65 -5.08 -9.22
N SER A 276 12.86 -4.64 -8.24
CA SER A 276 13.16 -3.52 -7.37
C SER A 276 14.28 -3.98 -6.46
N GLU A 277 15.47 -3.63 -6.89
CA GLU A 277 16.69 -3.51 -6.09
C GLU A 277 16.29 -3.06 -4.69
N HIS A 278 16.24 -4.04 -3.78
CA HIS A 278 15.76 -3.88 -2.43
C HIS A 278 16.55 -2.70 -1.80
N PRO A 279 15.95 -1.53 -1.54
CA PRO A 279 16.63 -0.55 -0.71
C PRO A 279 16.76 -1.26 0.64
N TRP A 280 17.99 -1.42 1.13
CA TRP A 280 18.23 -2.07 2.42
C TRP A 280 17.25 -1.52 3.46
N ASN A 281 16.31 -2.35 3.91
CA ASN A 281 15.36 -1.98 4.96
C ASN A 281 16.16 -1.70 6.23
N TRP A 282 16.48 -0.42 6.45
CA TRP A 282 17.29 0.03 7.57
C TRP A 282 16.67 -0.37 8.91
N ASP A 283 15.34 -0.53 8.93
CA ASP A 283 14.57 -1.05 10.06
C ASP A 283 14.92 -2.51 10.39
N VAL A 284 15.09 -3.36 9.37
CA VAL A 284 15.50 -4.77 9.56
C VAL A 284 16.94 -4.83 10.07
N LEU A 285 17.84 -4.02 9.50
CA LEU A 285 19.24 -3.96 9.93
C LEU A 285 19.37 -3.43 11.37
N GLY A 286 18.61 -2.38 11.71
CA GLY A 286 18.55 -1.82 13.06
C GLY A 286 18.07 -2.84 14.08
N PHE A 287 17.04 -3.63 13.74
CA PHE A 287 16.51 -4.65 14.62
C PHE A 287 17.45 -5.85 14.80
N VAL A 288 18.07 -6.34 13.71
CA VAL A 288 19.08 -7.41 13.78
C VAL A 288 20.26 -6.98 14.63
N THR A 289 20.69 -5.73 14.51
CA THR A 289 21.79 -5.17 15.31
C THR A 289 21.40 -5.06 16.79
N ALA A 290 20.18 -4.58 17.09
CA ALA A 290 19.68 -4.52 18.46
C ALA A 290 19.57 -5.92 19.10
N ALA A 291 19.07 -6.90 18.35
CA ALA A 291 19.00 -8.30 18.78
C ALA A 291 20.39 -8.87 19.08
N ALA A 292 21.38 -8.62 18.20
CA ALA A 292 22.77 -9.03 18.42
C ALA A 292 23.38 -8.40 19.68
N CYS A 293 23.10 -7.11 19.94
CA CYS A 293 23.54 -6.44 21.16
C CYS A 293 22.93 -7.05 22.43
N ILE A 294 21.64 -7.42 22.40
CA ILE A 294 20.96 -8.09 23.52
C ILE A 294 21.58 -9.47 23.78
N LEU A 295 21.91 -10.25 22.74
CA LEU A 295 22.61 -11.53 22.90
C LEU A 295 23.99 -11.37 23.54
N ALA A 296 24.76 -10.39 23.06
CA ALA A 296 26.08 -10.10 23.62
C ALA A 296 25.98 -9.73 25.11
N MET A 297 24.96 -8.95 25.49
CA MET A 297 24.71 -8.55 26.87
C MET A 297 24.28 -9.74 27.75
N LEU A 298 23.31 -10.55 27.31
CA LEU A 298 22.85 -11.73 28.05
C LEU A 298 23.94 -12.79 28.18
N GLY A 299 24.74 -13.02 27.14
CA GLY A 299 25.89 -13.91 27.18
C GLY A 299 26.93 -13.45 28.20
N LYS A 300 27.20 -12.14 28.25
CA LYS A 300 28.12 -11.56 29.24
C LYS A 300 27.59 -11.72 30.66
N VAL A 301 26.33 -11.40 30.93
CA VAL A 301 25.70 -11.58 32.26
C VAL A 301 25.72 -13.05 32.69
N ASN A 302 25.36 -13.97 31.81
CA ASN A 302 25.38 -15.40 32.13
C ASN A 302 26.80 -15.92 32.40
N SER A 303 27.82 -15.39 31.70
CA SER A 303 29.22 -15.72 31.97
C SER A 303 29.70 -15.21 33.32
N VAL A 304 29.18 -14.06 33.78
CA VAL A 304 29.51 -13.47 35.09
C VAL A 304 28.89 -14.29 36.23
N ILE A 305 27.71 -14.87 36.03
CA ILE A 305 27.02 -15.68 37.05
C ILE A 305 27.49 -17.14 37.05
N SER A 306 27.66 -17.76 35.87
CA SER A 306 28.00 -19.19 35.76
C SER A 306 29.46 -19.51 36.10
N ARG A 307 30.41 -18.63 35.76
CA ARG A 307 31.85 -18.88 35.99
C ARG A 307 32.23 -18.98 37.48
N PRO A 308 31.74 -18.12 38.38
CA PRO A 308 31.98 -18.26 39.82
C PRO A 308 31.44 -19.57 40.37
N ILE A 309 30.23 -19.97 39.96
CA ILE A 309 29.60 -21.22 40.42
C ILE A 309 30.40 -22.44 39.94
N GLU A 310 30.85 -22.46 38.68
CA GLU A 310 31.72 -23.54 38.16
C GLU A 310 33.05 -23.61 38.92
N ARG A 311 33.64 -22.46 39.28
CA ARG A 311 34.89 -22.40 40.06
C ARG A 311 34.69 -22.88 41.50
N LEU A 312 33.59 -22.50 42.15
CA LEU A 312 33.25 -22.95 43.49
C LEU A 312 32.98 -24.45 43.53
N ALA A 313 32.27 -25.00 42.53
CA ALA A 313 32.08 -26.44 42.37
C ALA A 313 33.42 -27.18 42.17
N GLY A 314 34.34 -26.58 41.43
CA GLY A 314 35.71 -27.07 41.24
C GLY A 314 36.53 -27.10 42.53
N CYS A 315 36.48 -26.02 43.32
CA CYS A 315 37.16 -25.92 44.62
C CYS A 315 36.62 -26.95 45.62
N SER A 316 35.30 -27.14 45.69
CA SER A 316 34.68 -28.18 46.51
C SER A 316 35.13 -29.59 46.12
N SER A 317 35.30 -29.88 44.83
CA SER A 317 35.85 -31.16 44.36
C SER A 317 37.34 -31.33 44.66
N ALA A 318 38.14 -30.24 44.60
CA ALA A 318 39.56 -30.28 44.98
C ALA A 318 39.74 -30.50 46.49
N LEU A 319 38.91 -29.84 47.30
CA LEU A 319 38.84 -30.03 48.75
C LEU A 319 38.44 -31.46 49.13
N ALA A 320 37.47 -32.05 48.41
CA ALA A 320 37.09 -33.46 48.58
C ALA A 320 38.22 -34.45 48.23
N ARG A 321 39.19 -34.04 47.42
CA ARG A 321 40.39 -34.83 47.05
C ARG A 321 41.61 -34.54 47.93
N GLY A 322 41.49 -33.65 48.91
CA GLY A 322 42.54 -33.34 49.89
C GLY A 322 43.58 -32.32 49.44
N GLU A 323 43.36 -31.63 48.32
CA GLU A 323 44.23 -30.55 47.84
C GLU A 323 43.78 -29.21 48.46
N LEU A 324 44.66 -28.57 49.24
CA LEU A 324 44.40 -27.31 49.93
C LEU A 324 44.85 -26.13 49.06
N ASP A 325 44.01 -25.74 48.10
CA ASP A 325 44.19 -24.48 47.36
C ASP A 325 43.12 -23.47 47.82
N TYR A 326 43.55 -22.25 48.16
CA TYR A 326 42.67 -21.22 48.71
C TYR A 326 41.81 -20.60 47.60
N PRO A 327 40.47 -20.47 47.77
CA PRO A 327 39.67 -19.74 46.80
C PRO A 327 40.00 -18.24 46.85
N VAL A 328 40.38 -17.68 45.70
CA VAL A 328 40.64 -16.24 45.56
C VAL A 328 39.31 -15.49 45.56
N GLU A 329 39.11 -14.61 46.55
CA GLU A 329 37.97 -13.70 46.64
C GLU A 329 37.92 -12.78 45.41
N ARG A 330 36.98 -13.03 44.50
CA ARG A 330 36.46 -11.97 43.62
C ARG A 330 35.00 -12.20 43.27
N ALA A 331 34.22 -11.16 43.56
CA ALA A 331 32.77 -11.05 43.49
C ALA A 331 32.19 -11.46 42.13
N GLY A 332 31.17 -12.31 42.18
CA GLY A 332 30.33 -12.69 41.04
C GLY A 332 28.86 -12.39 41.33
N SER A 333 28.27 -13.13 42.27
CA SER A 333 26.92 -12.90 42.76
C SER A 333 26.88 -13.03 44.29
N PHE A 334 25.83 -12.49 44.93
CA PHE A 334 25.63 -12.55 46.38
C PHE A 334 25.59 -14.01 46.88
N GLU A 335 24.93 -14.89 46.13
CA GLU A 335 24.81 -16.31 46.44
C GLU A 335 26.14 -17.04 46.31
N ALA A 336 27.00 -16.64 45.37
CA ALA A 336 28.35 -17.21 45.22
C ALA A 336 29.26 -16.80 46.38
N GLU A 337 29.08 -15.58 46.92
CA GLU A 337 29.80 -15.09 48.08
C GLU A 337 29.35 -15.82 49.36
N GLU A 338 28.04 -16.00 49.56
CA GLU A 338 27.47 -16.78 50.67
C GLU A 338 27.94 -18.24 50.64
N LEU A 339 27.98 -18.86 49.45
CA LEU A 339 28.47 -20.22 49.27
C LEU A 339 29.99 -20.32 49.55
N SER A 340 30.78 -19.34 49.08
CA SER A 340 32.23 -19.28 49.36
C SER A 340 32.51 -19.15 50.85
N GLN A 341 31.76 -18.30 51.56
CA GLN A 341 31.88 -18.13 53.00
C GLN A 341 31.54 -19.42 53.75
N SER A 342 30.45 -20.10 53.37
CA SER A 342 30.09 -21.39 54.01
C SER A 342 31.15 -22.48 53.80
N LEU A 343 31.76 -22.56 52.60
CA LEU A 343 32.85 -23.49 52.32
C LEU A 343 34.12 -23.18 53.12
N ALA A 344 34.48 -21.90 53.26
CA ALA A 344 35.61 -21.48 54.08
C ALA A 344 35.42 -21.85 55.57
N VAL A 345 34.19 -21.71 56.09
CA VAL A 345 33.84 -22.13 57.45
C VAL A 345 33.98 -23.65 57.62
N ILE A 346 33.47 -24.44 56.67
CA ILE A 346 33.58 -25.91 56.71
C ILE A 346 35.05 -26.35 56.67
N GLN A 347 35.87 -25.78 55.78
CA GLN A 347 37.30 -26.09 55.70
C GLN A 347 38.04 -25.76 57.00
N THR A 348 37.74 -24.60 57.61
CA THR A 348 38.32 -24.21 58.91
C THR A 348 37.93 -25.19 60.02
N SER A 349 36.68 -25.66 60.02
CA SER A 349 36.21 -26.65 61.00
C SER A 349 36.87 -28.02 60.84
N LEU A 350 37.15 -28.44 59.60
CA LEU A 350 37.84 -29.70 59.28
C LEU A 350 39.33 -29.63 59.63
N GLN A 351 40.00 -28.51 59.35
CA GLN A 351 41.39 -28.30 59.79
C GLN A 351 41.52 -28.31 61.31
N ARG A 352 40.58 -27.66 62.02
CA ARG A 352 40.54 -27.65 63.49
C ARG A 352 40.38 -29.06 64.06
N HIS A 353 39.53 -29.91 63.46
CA HIS A 353 39.39 -31.32 63.84
C HIS A 353 40.63 -32.16 63.51
N GLY A 354 41.30 -31.91 62.38
CA GLY A 354 42.56 -32.57 62.03
C GLY A 354 43.70 -32.25 62.99
N HIS A 355 43.78 -30.99 63.45
CA HIS A 355 44.75 -30.56 64.46
C HIS A 355 44.48 -31.20 65.83
N PHE A 356 43.21 -31.33 66.22
CA PHE A 356 42.81 -32.00 67.46
C PHE A 356 43.14 -33.50 67.45
N ARG A 357 42.97 -34.17 66.30
CA ARG A 357 43.29 -35.60 66.16
C ARG A 357 44.80 -35.87 66.20
N ARG A 358 45.62 -34.99 65.62
CA ARG A 358 47.10 -35.06 65.71
C ARG A 358 47.62 -34.80 67.13
N SER A 359 47.05 -33.85 67.85
CA SER A 359 47.40 -33.61 69.26
C SER A 359 46.92 -34.73 70.19
N GLY A 360 45.78 -35.37 69.90
CA GLY A 360 45.30 -36.54 70.63
C GLY A 360 46.22 -37.78 70.50
N THR A 361 46.79 -38.02 69.31
CA THR A 361 47.77 -39.10 69.10
C THR A 361 49.11 -38.84 69.80
N MET A 362 49.59 -37.59 69.86
CA MET A 362 50.81 -37.26 70.61
C MET A 362 50.65 -37.42 72.13
N ILE A 363 49.46 -37.18 72.67
CA ILE A 363 49.18 -37.40 74.10
C ILE A 363 49.06 -38.90 74.41
N SER A 364 48.56 -39.72 73.47
CA SER A 364 48.52 -41.18 73.61
C SER A 364 49.92 -41.82 73.57
N GLU A 365 50.81 -41.38 72.68
CA GLU A 365 52.20 -41.88 72.64
C GLU A 365 53.04 -41.41 73.84
N GLY A 366 52.76 -40.21 74.38
CA GLY A 366 53.41 -39.73 75.60
C GLY A 366 52.98 -40.45 76.89
N SER A 367 51.77 -41.05 76.91
CA SER A 367 51.26 -41.80 78.06
C SER A 367 51.82 -43.23 78.11
N ASP A 368 52.02 -43.88 76.96
CA ASP A 368 52.54 -45.25 76.89
C ASP A 368 54.05 -45.33 77.17
N ALA A 369 54.79 -44.25 76.91
CA ALA A 369 56.21 -44.13 77.27
C ALA A 369 56.46 -43.96 78.78
N ARG A 370 55.50 -43.39 79.54
CA ARG A 370 55.63 -43.21 81.00
C ARG A 370 55.30 -44.47 81.82
N PHE A 371 54.52 -45.41 81.28
CA PHE A 371 54.18 -46.65 82.01
C PHE A 371 55.28 -47.73 81.93
N ARG A 372 56.24 -47.62 81.01
CA ARG A 372 57.37 -48.56 80.90
C ARG A 372 58.60 -48.20 81.75
N LEU A 373 58.57 -47.11 82.51
CA LEU A 373 59.72 -46.61 83.28
C LEU A 373 59.56 -46.70 84.82
N ILE A 374 58.53 -47.39 85.33
CA ILE A 374 58.31 -47.62 86.78
C ILE A 374 58.37 -49.12 87.17
N ALA A 375 58.71 -50.02 86.23
CA ALA A 375 58.83 -51.46 86.51
C ALA A 375 60.28 -52.00 86.52
N ALA A 376 61.27 -51.12 86.69
CA ALA A 376 62.67 -51.50 86.81
C ALA A 376 63.43 -50.55 87.75
N GLU A 377 63.08 -50.61 89.04
CA GLU A 377 64.02 -50.42 90.16
C GLU A 377 63.45 -51.05 91.43
#